data_AF-X0WIN2-F1
#
_entry.id   AF-X0WIN2-F1
#
_cell.length_a   1.000
_cell.length_b   1.000
_cell.length_c   1.000
_cell.angle_alpha   90.00
_cell.angle_beta   90.00
_cell.angle_gamma   90.00
#
_symmetry.space_group_name_H-M   'P 1'
#
loop_
_entity.id
_entity.type
_entity.pdbx_description
1 polymer ?
#
loop_
_entity_poly.entity_id
_entity_poly.type
_entity_poly.pdbx_seq_one_letter_code
_entity_poly.pdbx_strand_id
1 'polypeptide(L)' 'FYIKYYATKYGEMIERKGQLDGVAKGEYITKKGHPCFNYLDIWATEKFGSPQYRNASVKWEFNDTSTLNVNHIDSILN' A
#
# COMPACT_ATOMS: atom_id res chain seq x y z
N PHE A 1 -0.14 3.90 -9.61
CA PHE A 1 -0.50 5.00 -8.69
C PHE A 1 0.37 4.90 -7.44
N TYR A 2 0.45 5.96 -6.65
CA TYR A 2 0.93 5.89 -5.27
C TYR A 2 -0.27 5.85 -4.35
N ILE A 3 -0.21 4.99 -3.33
CA ILE A 3 -1.24 4.92 -2.28
C ILE A 3 -0.57 5.24 -0.95
N LYS A 4 -1.17 6.19 -0.23
CA LYS A 4 -0.71 6.64 1.09
C LYS A 4 -1.77 6.33 2.14
N TYR A 5 -1.36 5.73 3.25
CA TYR A 5 -2.27 5.36 4.34
C TYR A 5 -1.53 5.22 5.67
N TYR A 6 -2.27 5.30 6.76
CA TYR A 6 -1.73 5.04 8.10
C TYR A 6 -1.68 3.53 8.34
N ALA A 7 -0.48 2.98 8.51
CA ALA A 7 -0.31 1.57 8.81
C ALA A 7 -0.23 1.37 10.32
N THR A 8 -1.35 1.03 10.95
CA THR A 8 -1.45 0.85 12.42
C THR A 8 -0.40 -0.11 12.99
N LYS A 9 -0.02 -1.15 12.23
CA LYS A 9 1.04 -2.09 12.62
C LYS A 9 2.40 -1.42 12.84
N TYR A 10 2.71 -0.38 12.07
CA TYR A 10 3.97 0.36 12.12
C TYR A 10 3.83 1.72 12.81
N GLY A 11 2.60 2.13 13.15
CA GLY A 11 2.34 3.39 13.84
C GLY A 11 2.62 4.64 12.99
N GLU A 12 2.74 4.51 11.67
CA GLU A 12 3.23 5.56 10.79
C GLU A 12 2.42 5.69 9.48
N MET A 13 2.57 6.83 8.82
CA MET A 13 2.08 7.04 7.46
C MET A 13 3.06 6.43 6.47
N ILE A 14 2.58 5.49 5.66
CA ILE A 14 3.38 4.90 4.58
C ILE A 14 2.81 5.29 3.23
N GLU A 15 3.69 5.43 2.25
CA GLU A 15 3.34 5.50 0.84
C GLU A 15 3.98 4.33 0.10
N ARG A 16 3.24 3.77 -0.86
CA ARG A 16 3.68 2.63 -1.67
C ARG A 16 3.30 2.85 -3.13
N LYS A 17 4.14 2.34 -4.03
CA LYS A 17 3.82 2.25 -5.46
C LYS A 17 2.89 1.05 -5.67
N GLY A 18 1.65 1.33 -6.04
CA GLY A 18 0.59 0.34 -6.21
C GLY A 18 0.15 0.16 -7.66
N GLN A 19 -0.30 -1.05 -7.95
CA GLN A 19 -0.94 -1.44 -9.21
C GLN A 19 -2.17 -2.31 -8.93
N LEU A 20 -3.18 -2.22 -9.80
CA LEU A 20 -4.28 -3.19 -9.87
C LEU A 20 -3.97 -4.25 -10.94
N ASP A 21 -4.38 -5.49 -10.69
CA ASP A 21 -4.19 -6.61 -11.61
C ASP A 21 -5.42 -7.55 -11.56
N GLY A 22 -5.30 -8.76 -12.10
CA GLY A 22 -6.39 -9.75 -12.07
C GLY A 22 -6.76 -10.27 -10.67
N VAL A 23 -5.91 -10.04 -9.67
CA VAL A 23 -6.08 -10.45 -8.27
C VAL A 23 -6.47 -9.25 -7.40
N ALA A 24 -5.79 -8.12 -7.58
CA ALA A 24 -6.02 -6.87 -6.88
C ALA A 24 -7.15 -6.06 -7.52
N LYS A 25 -8.32 -6.15 -6.90
CA LYS A 25 -9.57 -5.60 -7.41
C LYS A 25 -9.92 -4.19 -6.91
N GLY A 26 -9.02 -3.56 -6.13
CA GLY A 26 -9.25 -2.22 -5.59
C GLY A 26 -10.13 -2.22 -4.34
N GLU A 27 -11.15 -1.36 -4.32
CA GLU A 27 -11.96 -1.11 -3.13
C GLU A 27 -12.91 -2.28 -2.79
N TYR A 28 -13.00 -2.59 -1.50
CA TYR A 28 -13.95 -3.56 -0.95
C TYR A 28 -14.29 -3.23 0.51
N ILE A 29 -15.42 -3.75 0.99
CA ILE A 29 -15.82 -3.64 2.39
C ILE A 29 -15.47 -4.93 3.12
N THR A 30 -14.76 -4.81 4.25
CA THR A 30 -14.44 -5.97 5.10
C THR A 30 -15.70 -6.52 5.78
N LYS A 31 -15.63 -7.75 6.28
CA LYS A 31 -16.73 -8.35 7.09
C LYS A 31 -17.14 -7.50 8.31
N LYS A 32 -16.27 -6.61 8.78
CA LYS A 32 -16.51 -5.70 9.92
C LYS A 32 -17.04 -4.32 9.48
N GLY A 33 -17.33 -4.12 8.19
CA GLY A 33 -17.89 -2.87 7.66
C GLY A 33 -16.86 -1.77 7.38
N HIS A 34 -15.56 -2.04 7.53
CA HIS A 34 -14.53 -1.05 7.21
C HIS A 34 -14.19 -1.06 5.72
N PRO A 35 -14.09 0.11 5.08
CA PRO A 35 -13.60 0.20 3.71
C PRO A 35 -12.12 -0.16 3.68
N CYS A 36 -11.73 -0.90 2.65
CA CYS A 36 -10.36 -1.28 2.36
C CYS A 36 -10.08 -1.16 0.86
N PHE A 37 -8.82 -0.92 0.52
CA PHE A 37 -8.34 -0.96 -0.85
C PHE A 37 -7.23 -2.00 -0.98
N ASN A 38 -7.45 -3.01 -1.82
CA ASN A 38 -6.45 -4.01 -2.15
C ASN A 38 -5.65 -3.60 -3.40
N TYR A 39 -4.33 -3.77 -3.33
CA TYR A 39 -3.42 -3.46 -4.43
C TYR A 39 -2.19 -4.40 -4.41
N LEU A 40 -1.55 -4.54 -5.57
CA LEU A 40 -0.21 -5.14 -5.70
C LEU A 40 0.83 -4.06 -5.37
N ASP A 41 1.68 -4.32 -4.36
CA ASP A 41 2.79 -3.46 -3.96
C ASP A 41 4.01 -3.76 -4.84
N ILE A 42 4.33 -2.83 -5.74
CA ILE A 42 5.40 -3.01 -6.73
C ILE A 42 6.77 -3.07 -6.06
N TRP A 43 7.04 -2.17 -5.11
CA TRP A 43 8.33 -2.14 -4.42
C TRP A 43 8.57 -3.39 -3.58
N ALA A 44 7.54 -3.87 -2.88
CA ALA A 44 7.66 -5.12 -2.15
C ALA A 44 7.80 -6.33 -3.10
N THR A 45 7.08 -6.33 -4.23
CA THR A 45 7.19 -7.39 -5.24
C THR A 45 8.60 -7.47 -5.82
N GLU A 46 9.21 -6.33 -6.16
CA GLU A 46 10.59 -6.25 -6.64
C GLU A 46 11.60 -6.75 -5.58
N LYS A 47 11.43 -6.35 -4.32
CA LYS A 47 12.33 -6.77 -3.22
C LYS A 47 12.30 -8.28 -2.97
N PHE A 48 11.11 -8.90 -2.97
CA PHE A 48 10.93 -10.29 -2.56
C PHE A 48 10.80 -11.27 -3.74
N GLY A 49 10.84 -10.79 -4.98
CA GLY A 49 10.78 -11.62 -6.19
C GLY A 49 9.46 -12.37 -6.41
N SER A 50 8.38 -11.99 -5.71
CA SER A 50 7.07 -12.61 -5.81
C SER A 50 5.95 -11.59 -5.54
N PRO A 51 4.76 -11.72 -6.16
CA PRO A 51 3.67 -10.76 -5.98
C PRO A 51 3.33 -10.51 -4.51
N GLN A 52 3.40 -9.25 -4.08
CA GLN A 52 3.10 -8.82 -2.71
C GLN A 52 1.82 -7.99 -2.68
N TYR A 53 0.73 -8.59 -2.21
CA TYR A 53 -0.56 -7.89 -2.09
C TYR A 53 -0.71 -7.22 -0.72
N ARG A 54 -1.28 -6.02 -0.70
CA ARG A 54 -1.49 -5.21 0.51
C ARG A 54 -2.92 -4.70 0.58
N ASN A 55 -3.32 -4.30 1.78
CA ASN A 55 -4.61 -3.67 2.03
C ASN A 55 -4.40 -2.36 2.78
N ALA A 56 -4.82 -1.26 2.18
CA ALA A 56 -4.99 0.00 2.89
C ALA A 56 -6.38 0.00 3.52
N SER A 57 -6.48 0.05 4.84
CA SER A 57 -7.77 -0.01 5.55
C SER A 57 -8.16 1.35 6.11
N VAL A 58 -9.47 1.58 6.23
CA VAL A 58 -10.11 2.72 6.89
C VAL A 58 -9.97 4.04 6.11
N LYS A 59 -8.75 4.49 5.80
CA LYS A 59 -8.48 5.72 5.04
C LYS A 59 -7.21 5.58 4.20
N TRP A 60 -7.27 6.07 2.97
CA TRP A 60 -6.12 6.15 2.06
C TRP A 60 -6.30 7.31 1.09
N GLU A 61 -5.19 7.73 0.50
CA GLU A 61 -5.11 8.75 -0.54
C GLU A 61 -4.32 8.21 -1.72
N PHE A 62 -4.70 8.63 -2.92
CA PHE A 62 -3.98 8.31 -4.16
C PHE A 62 -3.26 9.53 -4.69
N ASN A 63 -2.03 9.31 -5.19
CA ASN A 63 -1.25 10.33 -5.87
C ASN A 63 -0.70 9.78 -7.19
N ASP A 64 -0.54 10.65 -8.19
CA ASP A 64 0.12 10.31 -9.45
C ASP A 64 1.64 10.20 -9.30
N THR A 65 2.21 11.00 -8.38
CA THR A 65 3.63 11.04 -8.02
C THR A 65 3.82 10.73 -6.53
N SER A 66 5.02 10.29 -6.16
CA SER A 66 5.34 10.02 -4.75
C SER A 66 5.38 11.34 -3.97
N THR A 67 4.73 11.38 -2.81
CA THR A 67 4.64 12.55 -1.93
C THR A 67 5.41 12.40 -0.63
N LEU A 68 5.82 11.17 -0.28
CA LEU A 68 6.75 10.90 0.81
C LEU A 68 8.16 10.72 0.22
N ASN A 69 9.07 11.63 0.55
CA ASN A 69 10.46 11.57 0.10
C ASN A 69 11.09 10.20 0.41
N VAL A 70 11.66 9.58 -0.62
CA VAL A 70 12.12 8.17 -0.67
C VAL A 70 13.30 7.86 0.27
N ASN A 71 13.85 8.84 0.98
CA ASN A 71 14.98 8.63 1.90
C ASN A 71 14.63 7.86 3.19
N HIS A 72 13.37 7.44 3.38
CA HIS A 72 12.95 6.68 4.56
C HIS A 72 12.78 5.16 4.32
N ILE A 73 12.95 4.69 3.07
CA ILE A 73 12.75 3.27 2.73
C ILE A 73 13.82 2.37 3.39
N ASP A 74 15.01 2.89 3.71
CA ASP A 74 16.05 2.11 4.38
C ASP A 74 15.73 1.74 5.84
N SER A 75 14.75 2.40 6.47
CA SER A 75 14.40 2.15 7.88
C SER A 75 13.31 1.08 8.09
N ILE A 76 12.47 0.82 7.08
CA ILE A 76 11.39 -0.18 7.18
C ILE A 76 11.88 -1.55 6.68
N LEU A 77 13.10 -1.62 6.14
CA LEU A 77 13.67 -2.79 5.47
C LEU A 77 14.80 -3.48 6.25
N ASN A 78 15.17 -2.95 7.44
CA ASN A 78 16.12 -3.55 8.39
C ASN A 78 15.42 -4.01 9.67
#